data_AF-A0A445JLC9-F1
#
_entry.id   AF-A0A445JLC9-F1
#
_cell.length_a   1.000
_cell.length_b   1.000
_cell.length_c   1.000
_cell.angle_alpha   90.00
_cell.angle_beta   90.00
_cell.angle_gamma   90.00
#
_symmetry.space_group_name_H-M   'P 1'
#
loop_
_entity.id
_entity.type
_entity.pdbx_description
1 polymer ?
#
loop_
_entity_poly.entity_id
_entity_poly.type
_entity_poly.pdbx_seq_one_letter_code
_entity_poly.pdbx_strand_id
1 'polypeptide(L)'
;MKVLINNPKPFLSSPNSIFPNNNPRFHLRPFPKRQWIGPRLCLARAALDWATIEQFGLPEFDVRNPALSSSYRRSELPRPNQTVLEAQARVCTGPTQTRPLDEQQAFKVFDLILRSARGGMKDEDEVSKAQLGAFFAGMTIRANAFPEATQWSEGETRAMKTFWPLLVRVLPPEVIFIADPEGLMMGVGSSIGPQYVGNGTSEMRLVGALREVLAGGHLGFEEVQGVLKDVLPIKEGDEKPQGVSEALLSAFLIGQRMNRETDRELKAYCLAFDDEIGPPPVADVRSLTHYGEPYDGNTRFFRSTLFVAAVRSCYGESCLLHGVDWMAPKGGVTEEQMLKFMGANINISPSKAKKLLEDDEVGFAYVSQREARPSLYSLIKIREHIKKRPPLATTEKVQQYVKANGKEAIVAGFYHEGYEEPLLMLMKRRGVHSGLVVKGEEGGLSLTTRLRSANTTRGLPVNYCSGFRALDISSTSEVGGVARHGFSLEVNAKDYGFQPTDTPRTDRSVSKNIELGLAALYGEKGPAYDRIVLNAGVVDHLLGVGGAEDISAALDRAREAIDSDYARCCA
;
A
#
# COMPACT_ATOMS: atom_id res chain seq x y z
N MET A 1 23.36 2.69 18.38
CA MET A 1 22.41 3.47 19.21
C MET A 1 23.13 4.35 20.25
N LYS A 2 23.70 5.50 19.84
CA LYS A 2 24.23 6.51 20.78
C LYS A 2 24.27 7.96 20.23
N VAL A 3 23.43 8.29 19.25
CA VAL A 3 23.32 9.66 18.73
C VAL A 3 21.86 10.06 18.63
N LEU A 4 21.18 10.18 19.78
CA LEU A 4 19.89 10.88 19.89
C LEU A 4 19.67 11.32 21.35
N ILE A 5 20.48 12.29 21.83
CA ILE A 5 20.09 13.13 22.97
C ILE A 5 20.55 14.56 22.66
N ASN A 6 19.59 15.42 22.31
CA ASN A 6 19.80 16.86 22.18
C ASN A 6 20.07 17.46 23.57
N ASN A 7 21.13 18.26 23.68
CA ASN A 7 21.35 19.18 24.80
C ASN A 7 21.08 20.61 24.31
N PRO A 8 20.11 21.35 24.87
CA PRO A 8 19.99 22.77 24.64
C PRO A 8 20.67 23.53 25.79
N LYS A 9 21.53 24.51 25.48
CA LYS A 9 21.67 25.77 26.25
C LYS A 9 22.57 26.76 25.47
N PRO A 10 22.41 28.08 25.69
CA PRO A 10 22.59 29.10 24.65
C PRO A 10 23.77 30.06 24.93
N PHE A 11 23.94 31.04 24.01
CA PHE A 11 24.76 32.27 24.09
C PHE A 11 26.27 32.08 23.79
N LEU A 12 27.00 32.94 23.05
CA LEU A 12 26.88 34.34 22.65
C LEU A 12 27.67 34.59 21.33
N SER A 13 27.26 35.64 20.61
CA SER A 13 27.84 36.30 19.43
C SER A 13 29.25 36.90 19.64
N SER A 14 30.21 36.86 18.70
CA SER A 14 30.56 37.92 17.70
C SER A 14 32.08 37.83 17.34
N PRO A 15 32.69 38.60 16.39
CA PRO A 15 32.71 38.37 14.93
C PRO A 15 34.14 38.49 14.29
N ASN A 16 34.21 38.42 12.94
CA ASN A 16 35.33 38.76 12.01
C ASN A 16 36.46 37.70 11.88
N SER A 17 37.07 37.39 10.71
CA SER A 17 37.27 38.12 9.45
C SER A 17 37.96 37.25 8.36
N ILE A 18 37.64 37.54 7.09
CA ILE A 18 38.54 37.65 5.89
C ILE A 18 39.09 36.36 5.19
N PHE A 19 38.68 36.19 3.92
CA PHE A 19 39.28 35.40 2.80
C PHE A 19 40.53 36.12 2.20
N PRO A 20 41.45 35.55 1.35
CA PRO A 20 41.11 34.70 0.19
C PRO A 20 42.18 33.70 -0.40
N ASN A 21 41.73 32.92 -1.39
CA ASN A 21 42.38 32.40 -2.61
C ASN A 21 43.73 31.64 -2.59
N ASN A 22 43.73 30.40 -3.12
CA ASN A 22 44.30 30.07 -4.45
C ASN A 22 44.22 28.55 -4.77
N ASN A 23 43.73 28.22 -5.96
CA ASN A 23 44.05 27.01 -6.74
C ASN A 23 45.18 27.38 -7.74
N PRO A 24 45.84 26.47 -8.50
CA PRO A 24 45.48 25.07 -8.81
C PRO A 24 46.67 24.08 -8.76
N ARG A 25 46.40 22.76 -8.83
CA ARG A 25 47.23 21.78 -9.58
C ARG A 25 46.54 20.42 -9.69
N PHE A 26 46.31 20.02 -10.94
CA PHE A 26 45.89 18.68 -11.35
C PHE A 26 47.01 17.67 -11.09
N HIS A 27 46.71 16.60 -10.36
CA HIS A 27 47.45 15.35 -10.41
C HIS A 27 46.46 14.17 -10.40
N LEU A 28 46.40 13.46 -11.52
CA LEU A 28 45.86 12.10 -11.61
C LEU A 28 46.67 11.20 -10.68
N ARG A 29 45.99 10.52 -9.74
CA ARG A 29 46.55 9.39 -8.99
C ARG A 29 45.62 8.17 -9.10
N PRO A 30 46.17 6.95 -9.17
CA PRO A 30 45.38 5.73 -9.36
C PRO A 30 44.67 5.33 -8.07
N PHE A 31 43.50 4.69 -8.22
CA PHE A 31 42.72 4.07 -7.15
C PHE A 31 43.55 3.15 -6.24
N PRO A 32 43.50 3.29 -4.90
CA PRO A 32 44.00 2.26 -4.01
C PRO A 32 42.88 1.25 -3.72
N LYS A 33 43.15 -0.03 -4.00
CA LYS A 33 42.44 -1.17 -3.39
C LYS A 33 42.55 -1.03 -1.87
N ARG A 34 41.44 -0.77 -1.17
CA ARG A 34 41.41 -0.83 0.30
C ARG A 34 40.84 -2.18 0.74
N GLN A 35 41.70 -2.98 1.35
CA GLN A 35 41.33 -4.07 2.26
C GLN A 35 40.53 -3.49 3.42
N TRP A 36 39.39 -4.12 3.72
CA TRP A 36 38.54 -3.79 4.85
C TRP A 36 39.22 -4.25 6.14
N ILE A 37 39.61 -3.29 6.99
CA ILE A 37 40.02 -3.54 8.37
C ILE A 37 38.84 -3.12 9.24
N GLY A 38 38.20 -4.10 9.89
CA GLY A 38 36.99 -3.89 10.69
C GLY A 38 37.21 -2.99 11.91
N PRO A 39 36.18 -2.23 12.37
CA PRO A 39 36.29 -1.48 13.61
C PRO A 39 35.95 -2.34 14.85
N ARG A 40 36.55 -1.94 15.96
CA ARG A 40 36.57 -2.61 17.28
C ARG A 40 35.19 -2.72 17.93
N LEU A 41 34.92 -3.90 18.51
CA LEU A 41 33.76 -4.22 19.36
C LEU A 41 33.62 -3.30 20.58
N CYS A 42 32.39 -2.86 20.84
CA CYS A 42 31.91 -2.47 22.17
C CYS A 42 30.59 -3.20 22.45
N LEU A 43 30.68 -4.30 23.22
CA LEU A 43 29.53 -5.03 23.75
C LEU A 43 28.84 -4.20 24.84
N ALA A 44 27.61 -3.76 24.59
CA ALA A 44 26.69 -3.33 25.64
C ALA A 44 25.38 -4.13 25.49
N ARG A 45 25.19 -5.12 26.38
CA ARG A 45 23.89 -5.77 26.60
C ARG A 45 22.91 -4.73 27.12
N ALA A 46 21.89 -4.37 26.35
CA ALA A 46 20.74 -3.66 26.85
C ALA A 46 19.63 -4.67 27.17
N ALA A 47 19.57 -5.08 28.44
CA ALA A 47 18.32 -5.60 29.00
C ALA A 47 17.46 -4.37 29.35
N LEU A 48 16.33 -4.21 28.66
CA LEU A 48 15.38 -3.13 28.93
C LEU A 48 14.56 -3.49 30.17
N ASP A 49 14.81 -2.77 31.28
CA ASP A 49 14.04 -2.86 32.51
C ASP A 49 12.87 -1.85 32.49
N TRP A 50 11.68 -2.38 32.78
CA TRP A 50 10.36 -1.73 32.68
C TRP A 50 10.24 -0.46 33.54
N ALA A 51 11.05 -0.36 34.60
CA ALA A 51 11.02 0.77 35.54
C ALA A 51 11.55 2.11 34.95
N THR A 52 12.25 2.09 33.81
CA THR A 52 12.88 3.30 33.26
C THR A 52 11.91 4.19 32.47
N ILE A 53 10.74 3.67 32.11
CA ILE A 53 9.76 4.35 31.22
C ILE A 53 8.95 5.42 31.99
N GLU A 54 8.76 5.29 33.30
CA GLU A 54 7.98 6.26 34.10
C GLU A 54 8.73 7.57 34.40
N GLN A 55 10.05 7.62 34.19
CA GLN A 55 10.88 8.77 34.62
C GLN A 55 11.04 9.87 33.56
N PHE A 56 10.66 9.62 32.30
CA PHE A 56 10.72 10.61 31.23
C PHE A 56 9.30 10.95 30.77
N GLY A 57 8.76 12.05 31.29
CA GLY A 57 7.42 12.59 30.97
C GLY A 57 7.24 12.92 29.49
N LEU A 58 7.10 11.88 28.67
CA LEU A 58 6.61 11.93 27.30
C LEU A 58 5.09 12.18 27.35
N PRO A 59 4.55 13.11 26.54
CA PRO A 59 3.11 13.35 26.52
C PRO A 59 2.37 12.08 26.12
N GLU A 60 1.30 11.75 26.85
CA GLU A 60 0.36 10.66 26.55
C GLU A 60 -0.34 10.91 25.21
N PHE A 61 0.32 10.57 24.11
CA PHE A 61 -0.36 10.31 22.85
C PHE A 61 -0.38 8.80 22.62
N ASP A 62 -1.52 8.22 22.97
CA ASP A 62 -2.00 6.90 22.55
C ASP A 62 -0.92 5.79 22.59
N VAL A 63 -0.24 5.67 23.74
CA VAL A 63 0.60 4.52 24.09
C VAL A 63 -0.31 3.33 24.38
N ARG A 64 -1.05 2.88 23.36
CA ARG A 64 -1.64 1.55 23.40
C ARG A 64 -0.50 0.57 23.31
N ASN A 65 -0.23 -0.12 24.42
CA ASN A 65 0.66 -1.27 24.43
C ASN A 65 0.17 -2.26 23.34
N PRO A 66 0.90 -2.45 22.23
CA PRO A 66 0.44 -3.31 21.15
C PRO A 66 0.55 -4.80 21.50
N ALA A 67 1.10 -5.14 22.67
CA ALA A 67 0.98 -6.48 23.25
C ALA A 67 -0.43 -6.77 23.79
N LEU A 68 -1.28 -5.74 24.00
CA LEU A 68 -2.63 -5.86 24.59
C LEU A 68 -3.77 -5.53 23.61
N SER A 69 -3.51 -4.82 22.50
CA SER A 69 -4.54 -4.49 21.50
C SER A 69 -4.29 -5.22 20.18
N SER A 70 -5.24 -6.08 19.79
CA SER A 70 -5.21 -6.85 18.53
C SER A 70 -5.57 -6.01 17.29
N SER A 71 -5.77 -4.70 17.44
CA SER A 71 -6.21 -3.82 16.36
C SER A 71 -5.54 -2.45 16.44
N TYR A 72 -4.64 -2.17 15.50
CA TYR A 72 -4.11 -0.83 15.22
C TYR A 72 -5.13 0.08 14.51
N ARG A 73 -6.37 -0.38 14.33
CA ARG A 73 -7.48 0.45 13.88
C ARG A 73 -7.76 1.51 14.95
N ARG A 74 -7.75 2.77 14.54
CA ARG A 74 -8.16 3.91 15.37
C ARG A 74 -9.58 3.71 15.92
N SER A 75 -9.77 3.97 17.21
CA SER A 75 -11.08 3.84 17.87
C SER A 75 -12.06 4.91 17.41
N GLU A 76 -11.55 6.09 17.06
CA GLU A 76 -12.35 7.26 16.67
C GLU A 76 -13.06 7.04 15.32
N LEU A 77 -12.56 6.09 14.50
CA LEU A 77 -13.17 5.79 13.21
C LEU A 77 -14.53 5.10 13.41
N PRO A 78 -15.63 5.66 12.90
CA PRO A 78 -16.94 5.01 12.95
C PRO A 78 -16.90 3.66 12.23
N ARG A 79 -17.53 2.65 12.81
CA ARG A 79 -17.61 1.33 12.17
C ARG A 79 -18.68 1.35 11.07
N PRO A 80 -18.47 0.60 9.97
CA PRO A 80 -19.53 0.41 8.98
C PRO A 80 -20.63 -0.49 9.52
N ASN A 81 -21.87 -0.28 9.04
CA ASN A 81 -22.95 -1.20 9.28
C ASN A 81 -22.61 -2.59 8.71
N GLN A 82 -22.57 -3.60 9.57
CA GLN A 82 -22.07 -4.93 9.20
C GLN A 82 -22.94 -5.64 8.15
N THR A 83 -24.26 -5.44 8.17
CA THR A 83 -25.18 -6.08 7.20
C THR A 83 -24.95 -5.52 5.79
N VAL A 84 -24.81 -4.20 5.66
CA VAL A 84 -24.50 -3.58 4.36
C VAL A 84 -23.08 -3.94 3.90
N LEU A 85 -22.13 -4.01 4.84
CA LEU A 85 -20.75 -4.41 4.55
C LEU A 85 -20.65 -5.84 3.98
N GLU A 86 -21.43 -6.77 4.52
CA GLU A 86 -21.55 -8.14 4.01
C GLU A 86 -22.19 -8.20 2.62
N ALA A 87 -23.20 -7.37 2.38
CA ALA A 87 -23.82 -7.24 1.06
C ALA A 87 -22.81 -6.70 0.03
N GLN A 88 -22.11 -5.60 0.34
CA GLN A 88 -21.03 -5.04 -0.49
C GLN A 88 -19.93 -6.07 -0.77
N ALA A 89 -19.60 -6.93 0.22
CA ALA A 89 -18.64 -8.02 0.03
C ALA A 89 -19.05 -9.02 -1.07
N ARG A 90 -20.34 -9.14 -1.36
CA ARG A 90 -20.88 -10.02 -2.40
C ARG A 90 -21.09 -9.31 -3.74
N VAL A 91 -21.63 -8.09 -3.72
CA VAL A 91 -22.11 -7.41 -4.94
C VAL A 91 -21.12 -6.43 -5.56
N CYS A 92 -20.10 -5.95 -4.81
CA CYS A 92 -19.14 -4.95 -5.29
C CYS A 92 -17.80 -5.57 -5.75
N THR A 93 -17.79 -6.68 -6.48
CA THR A 93 -16.52 -7.38 -6.85
C THR A 93 -16.05 -7.08 -8.28
N GLY A 94 -16.94 -7.17 -9.27
CA GLY A 94 -16.64 -7.01 -10.69
C GLY A 94 -17.50 -7.94 -11.58
N PRO A 95 -17.38 -7.87 -12.92
CA PRO A 95 -18.34 -8.46 -13.88
C PRO A 95 -18.39 -9.99 -13.88
N THR A 96 -17.42 -10.67 -13.27
CA THR A 96 -17.33 -12.14 -13.27
C THR A 96 -17.33 -12.76 -11.88
N GLN A 97 -17.18 -11.96 -10.83
CA GLN A 97 -17.03 -12.43 -9.45
C GLN A 97 -18.18 -11.98 -8.55
N THR A 98 -19.14 -11.24 -9.11
CA THR A 98 -20.30 -10.73 -8.39
C THR A 98 -21.21 -11.87 -8.01
N ARG A 99 -21.67 -11.88 -6.76
CA ARG A 99 -22.63 -12.86 -6.25
C ARG A 99 -23.89 -12.12 -5.83
N PRO A 100 -24.97 -12.16 -6.63
CA PRO A 100 -26.23 -11.54 -6.27
C PRO A 100 -26.72 -11.94 -4.87
N LEU A 101 -27.44 -11.04 -4.23
CA LEU A 101 -28.13 -11.34 -2.97
C LEU A 101 -29.34 -12.23 -3.24
N ASP A 102 -29.65 -13.15 -2.33
CA ASP A 102 -30.96 -13.80 -2.32
C ASP A 102 -32.04 -12.83 -1.79
N GLU A 103 -33.31 -13.23 -1.87
CA GLU A 103 -34.43 -12.39 -1.48
C GLU A 103 -34.37 -11.95 -0.01
N GLN A 104 -34.08 -12.87 0.91
CA GLN A 104 -34.01 -12.56 2.34
C GLN A 104 -32.89 -11.56 2.63
N GLN A 105 -31.72 -11.75 2.01
CA GLN A 105 -30.60 -10.82 2.10
C GLN A 105 -30.96 -9.45 1.53
N ALA A 106 -31.56 -9.40 0.33
CA ALA A 106 -31.94 -8.16 -0.32
C ALA A 106 -32.96 -7.37 0.52
N PHE A 107 -34.05 -8.01 0.96
CA PHE A 107 -35.05 -7.36 1.81
C PHE A 107 -34.46 -6.85 3.12
N LYS A 108 -33.60 -7.63 3.77
CA LYS A 108 -32.90 -7.22 4.99
C LYS A 108 -32.05 -5.96 4.77
N VAL A 109 -31.29 -5.91 3.68
CA VAL A 109 -30.41 -4.77 3.36
C VAL A 109 -31.23 -3.51 3.04
N PHE A 110 -32.26 -3.62 2.20
CA PHE A 110 -33.07 -2.46 1.82
C PHE A 110 -33.95 -1.93 2.95
N ASP A 111 -34.54 -2.80 3.79
CA ASP A 111 -35.25 -2.37 5.01
C ASP A 111 -34.33 -1.60 5.96
N LEU A 112 -33.12 -2.13 6.16
CA LEU A 112 -32.11 -1.49 7.00
C LEU A 112 -31.69 -0.11 6.48
N ILE A 113 -31.44 0.01 5.17
CA ILE A 113 -31.14 1.30 4.53
C ILE A 113 -32.31 2.29 4.72
N LEU A 114 -33.55 1.84 4.52
CA LEU A 114 -34.74 2.68 4.69
C LEU A 114 -34.88 3.18 6.13
N ARG A 115 -34.66 2.30 7.12
CA ARG A 115 -34.71 2.64 8.54
C ARG A 115 -33.59 3.61 8.93
N SER A 116 -32.39 3.41 8.39
CA SER A 116 -31.25 4.33 8.58
C SER A 116 -31.60 5.73 8.06
N ALA A 117 -32.10 5.81 6.82
CA ALA A 117 -32.39 7.08 6.17
C ALA A 117 -33.52 7.87 6.86
N ARG A 118 -34.37 7.22 7.66
CA ARG A 118 -35.41 7.86 8.48
C ARG A 118 -34.92 8.37 9.84
N GLY A 119 -33.65 8.17 10.19
CA GLY A 119 -33.07 8.57 11.48
C GLY A 119 -33.57 7.75 12.68
N GLY A 120 -34.00 6.50 12.44
CA GLY A 120 -34.56 5.62 13.47
C GLY A 120 -33.56 4.66 14.11
N MET A 121 -32.26 4.84 13.89
CA MET A 121 -31.20 3.93 14.34
C MET A 121 -30.25 4.61 15.33
N LYS A 122 -29.50 3.80 16.07
CA LYS A 122 -28.39 4.29 16.88
C LYS A 122 -27.18 4.51 15.97
N ASP A 123 -26.32 5.48 16.28
CA ASP A 123 -25.15 5.84 15.47
C ASP A 123 -24.27 4.66 15.04
N GLU A 124 -24.07 3.66 15.93
CA GLU A 124 -23.25 2.46 15.63
C GLU A 124 -23.90 1.50 14.61
N ASP A 125 -25.22 1.60 14.42
CA ASP A 125 -26.00 0.80 13.49
C ASP A 125 -26.32 1.55 12.19
N GLU A 126 -26.00 2.84 12.08
CA GLU A 126 -26.32 3.64 10.88
C GLU A 126 -25.52 3.21 9.64
N VAL A 127 -26.21 3.22 8.49
CA VAL A 127 -25.59 3.00 7.19
C VAL A 127 -24.93 4.29 6.75
N SER A 128 -23.60 4.29 6.64
CA SER A 128 -22.86 5.49 6.28
C SER A 128 -23.10 5.92 4.83
N LYS A 129 -22.85 7.20 4.54
CA LYS A 129 -22.89 7.74 3.16
C LYS A 129 -21.95 6.97 2.23
N ALA A 130 -20.77 6.61 2.71
CA ALA A 130 -19.81 5.79 1.96
C ALA A 130 -20.39 4.40 1.60
N GLN A 131 -21.09 3.75 2.54
CA GLN A 131 -21.76 2.48 2.29
C GLN A 131 -22.88 2.61 1.26
N LEU A 132 -23.72 3.65 1.37
CA LEU A 132 -24.78 3.93 0.41
C LEU A 132 -24.21 4.10 -1.00
N GLY A 133 -23.19 4.96 -1.16
CA GLY A 133 -22.57 5.22 -2.45
C GLY A 133 -21.96 3.96 -3.09
N ALA A 134 -21.18 3.20 -2.32
CA ALA A 134 -20.57 1.96 -2.80
C ALA A 134 -21.61 0.88 -3.15
N PHE A 135 -22.63 0.70 -2.30
CA PHE A 135 -23.67 -0.31 -2.53
C PHE A 135 -24.51 0.02 -3.76
N PHE A 136 -25.03 1.25 -3.87
CA PHE A 136 -25.86 1.64 -5.00
C PHE A 136 -25.07 1.73 -6.31
N ALA A 137 -23.79 2.17 -6.31
CA ALA A 137 -22.96 2.10 -7.51
C ALA A 137 -22.84 0.66 -8.02
N GLY A 138 -22.65 -0.30 -7.10
CA GLY A 138 -22.63 -1.71 -7.47
C GLY A 138 -23.96 -2.23 -7.99
N MET A 139 -25.09 -1.81 -7.41
CA MET A 139 -26.41 -2.17 -7.93
C MET A 139 -26.64 -1.59 -9.34
N THR A 140 -26.34 -0.31 -9.57
CA THR A 140 -26.55 0.39 -10.85
C THR A 140 -25.72 -0.22 -11.98
N ILE A 141 -24.41 -0.40 -11.76
CA ILE A 141 -23.52 -0.96 -12.79
C ILE A 141 -23.93 -2.39 -13.14
N ARG A 142 -24.32 -3.19 -12.14
CA ARG A 142 -24.79 -4.55 -12.36
C ARG A 142 -26.06 -4.60 -13.19
N ALA A 143 -26.99 -3.67 -13.00
CA ALA A 143 -28.22 -3.63 -13.79
C ALA A 143 -27.95 -3.26 -15.25
N ASN A 144 -27.00 -2.36 -15.49
CA ASN A 144 -26.84 -1.72 -16.80
C ASN A 144 -25.76 -2.37 -17.69
N ALA A 145 -24.66 -2.85 -17.12
CA ALA A 145 -23.45 -3.18 -17.87
C ALA A 145 -22.95 -4.62 -17.70
N PHE A 146 -23.36 -5.32 -16.64
CA PHE A 146 -22.80 -6.64 -16.33
C PHE A 146 -23.51 -7.77 -17.08
N PRO A 147 -22.83 -8.91 -17.32
CA PRO A 147 -23.44 -10.12 -17.87
C PRO A 147 -24.56 -10.66 -16.97
N GLU A 148 -25.57 -11.29 -17.56
CA GLU A 148 -26.80 -11.80 -16.90
C GLU A 148 -26.54 -12.53 -15.58
N ALA A 149 -25.54 -13.43 -15.55
CA ALA A 149 -25.18 -14.21 -14.35
C ALA A 149 -24.75 -13.37 -13.13
N THR A 150 -24.44 -12.09 -13.34
CA THR A 150 -23.99 -11.13 -12.33
C THR A 150 -24.87 -9.89 -12.21
N GLN A 151 -25.96 -9.82 -13.00
CA GLN A 151 -27.01 -8.82 -12.87
C GLN A 151 -27.84 -9.07 -11.59
N TRP A 152 -28.91 -8.30 -11.40
CA TRP A 152 -29.77 -8.46 -10.24
C TRP A 152 -30.43 -9.84 -10.19
N SER A 153 -30.48 -10.45 -9.02
CA SER A 153 -31.33 -11.61 -8.81
C SER A 153 -32.81 -11.20 -8.85
N GLU A 154 -33.70 -12.19 -8.99
CA GLU A 154 -35.14 -11.93 -8.82
C GLU A 154 -35.46 -11.36 -7.44
N GLY A 155 -34.74 -11.82 -6.40
CA GLY A 155 -34.91 -11.34 -5.02
C GLY A 155 -34.51 -9.87 -4.87
N GLU A 156 -33.39 -9.47 -5.46
CA GLU A 156 -32.96 -8.06 -5.51
C GLU A 156 -33.97 -7.21 -6.29
N THR A 157 -34.50 -7.73 -7.39
CA THR A 157 -35.51 -7.05 -8.21
C THR A 157 -36.81 -6.83 -7.43
N ARG A 158 -37.29 -7.87 -6.73
CA ARG A 158 -38.49 -7.78 -5.86
C ARG A 158 -38.27 -6.82 -4.69
N ALA A 159 -37.12 -6.86 -4.04
CA ALA A 159 -36.79 -5.93 -2.96
C ALA A 159 -36.75 -4.48 -3.48
N MET A 160 -36.06 -4.22 -4.60
CA MET A 160 -36.01 -2.89 -5.19
C MET A 160 -37.42 -2.37 -5.54
N LYS A 161 -38.29 -3.22 -6.10
CA LYS A 161 -39.70 -2.86 -6.38
C LYS A 161 -40.45 -2.39 -5.13
N THR A 162 -40.24 -3.08 -4.02
CA THR A 162 -40.92 -2.78 -2.75
C THR A 162 -40.37 -1.52 -2.08
N PHE A 163 -39.04 -1.36 -2.04
CA PHE A 163 -38.41 -0.32 -1.23
C PHE A 163 -38.12 0.98 -2.00
N TRP A 164 -37.89 0.94 -3.32
CA TRP A 164 -37.50 2.12 -4.09
C TRP A 164 -38.46 3.32 -3.97
N PRO A 165 -39.81 3.14 -4.03
CA PRO A 165 -40.75 4.26 -3.86
C PRO A 165 -40.69 4.92 -2.47
N LEU A 166 -40.19 4.20 -1.46
CA LEU A 166 -39.99 4.71 -0.10
C LEU A 166 -38.61 5.36 0.03
N LEU A 167 -37.59 4.72 -0.54
CA LEU A 167 -36.19 5.16 -0.49
C LEU A 167 -36.01 6.49 -1.22
N VAL A 168 -36.58 6.67 -2.41
CA VAL A 168 -36.46 7.92 -3.18
C VAL A 168 -37.00 9.15 -2.44
N ARG A 169 -37.85 8.96 -1.41
CA ARG A 169 -38.41 10.05 -0.60
C ARG A 169 -37.53 10.45 0.59
N VAL A 170 -36.59 9.60 0.98
CA VAL A 170 -35.77 9.79 2.21
C VAL A 170 -34.27 9.79 1.94
N LEU A 171 -33.82 9.24 0.82
CA LEU A 171 -32.41 9.24 0.45
C LEU A 171 -31.94 10.63 0.00
N PRO A 172 -30.68 11.01 0.26
CA PRO A 172 -30.09 12.22 -0.28
C PRO A 172 -30.07 12.23 -1.82
N PRO A 173 -30.20 13.40 -2.48
CA PRO A 173 -30.21 13.50 -3.95
C PRO A 173 -29.02 12.84 -4.63
N GLU A 174 -27.82 12.93 -4.05
CA GLU A 174 -26.62 12.30 -4.58
C GLU A 174 -26.70 10.77 -4.57
N VAL A 175 -27.35 10.18 -3.57
CA VAL A 175 -27.54 8.72 -3.48
C VAL A 175 -28.60 8.27 -4.49
N ILE A 176 -29.66 9.06 -4.66
CA ILE A 176 -30.68 8.82 -5.68
C ILE A 176 -30.05 8.87 -7.08
N PHE A 177 -29.19 9.84 -7.35
CA PHE A 177 -28.41 9.90 -8.59
C PHE A 177 -27.55 8.65 -8.80
N ILE A 178 -26.81 8.20 -7.79
CA ILE A 178 -25.96 7.00 -7.91
C ILE A 178 -26.82 5.76 -8.23
N ALA A 179 -27.98 5.64 -7.59
CA ALA A 179 -28.88 4.49 -7.74
C ALA A 179 -29.65 4.51 -9.07
N ASP A 180 -30.07 5.68 -9.56
CA ASP A 180 -30.89 5.84 -10.76
C ASP A 180 -30.44 7.07 -11.58
N PRO A 181 -29.26 7.01 -12.23
CA PRO A 181 -28.67 8.17 -12.90
C PRO A 181 -29.50 8.70 -14.08
N GLU A 182 -30.28 7.83 -14.72
CA GLU A 182 -31.14 8.12 -15.88
C GLU A 182 -32.61 8.34 -15.50
N GLY A 183 -33.01 8.12 -14.24
CA GLY A 183 -34.39 8.34 -13.79
C GLY A 183 -35.39 7.33 -14.36
N LEU A 184 -34.92 6.21 -14.90
CA LEU A 184 -35.73 5.21 -15.60
C LEU A 184 -36.07 4.00 -14.73
N MET A 185 -35.57 3.96 -13.48
CA MET A 185 -35.76 2.81 -12.61
C MET A 185 -37.25 2.53 -12.35
N MET A 186 -37.68 1.30 -12.68
CA MET A 186 -39.03 0.77 -12.44
C MET A 186 -40.19 1.55 -13.09
N GLY A 187 -39.92 2.31 -14.17
CA GLY A 187 -40.96 3.01 -14.93
C GLY A 187 -41.60 4.21 -14.22
N VAL A 188 -41.10 4.58 -13.03
CA VAL A 188 -41.48 5.79 -12.30
C VAL A 188 -40.42 6.84 -12.59
N GLY A 189 -40.70 7.73 -13.53
CA GLY A 189 -39.75 8.79 -13.92
C GLY A 189 -39.40 9.70 -12.75
N SER A 190 -38.16 9.60 -12.24
CA SER A 190 -37.61 10.55 -11.26
C SER A 190 -36.72 11.56 -11.99
N SER A 191 -36.99 12.86 -11.81
CA SER A 191 -36.13 13.90 -12.40
C SER A 191 -34.82 14.11 -11.63
N ILE A 192 -34.68 13.52 -10.43
CA ILE A 192 -33.55 13.80 -9.52
C ILE A 192 -32.23 13.33 -10.12
N GLY A 193 -32.12 12.07 -10.54
CA GLY A 193 -30.88 11.52 -11.10
C GLY A 193 -30.41 12.23 -12.38
N PRO A 194 -31.26 12.37 -13.41
CA PRO A 194 -30.92 13.06 -14.64
C PRO A 194 -30.49 14.52 -14.44
N GLN A 195 -31.10 15.22 -13.47
CA GLN A 195 -30.83 16.65 -13.23
C GLN A 195 -29.75 16.88 -12.16
N TYR A 196 -29.25 15.84 -11.50
CA TYR A 196 -28.21 15.99 -10.48
C TYR A 196 -26.88 16.37 -11.12
N VAL A 197 -26.30 17.49 -10.67
CA VAL A 197 -25.03 18.04 -11.15
C VAL A 197 -23.99 18.22 -10.04
N GLY A 198 -24.29 17.79 -8.81
CA GLY A 198 -23.40 17.99 -7.67
C GLY A 198 -23.47 19.40 -7.05
N ASN A 199 -22.94 19.52 -5.84
CA ASN A 199 -22.85 20.77 -5.09
C ASN A 199 -21.47 21.41 -5.26
N GLY A 200 -21.36 22.33 -6.21
CA GLY A 200 -20.11 23.05 -6.51
C GLY A 200 -19.26 22.39 -7.57
N THR A 201 -18.11 23.01 -7.89
CA THR A 201 -17.30 22.64 -9.05
C THR A 201 -16.65 21.27 -8.94
N SER A 202 -16.15 20.92 -7.74
CA SER A 202 -15.51 19.62 -7.49
C SER A 202 -16.50 18.47 -7.63
N GLU A 203 -17.71 18.59 -7.06
CA GLU A 203 -18.75 17.57 -7.24
C GLU A 203 -19.28 17.52 -8.66
N MET A 204 -19.38 18.65 -9.37
CA MET A 204 -19.81 18.66 -10.77
C MET A 204 -18.89 17.85 -11.67
N ARG A 205 -17.57 17.97 -11.50
CA ARG A 205 -16.60 17.13 -12.23
C ARG A 205 -16.75 15.66 -11.86
N LEU A 206 -16.89 15.34 -10.57
CA LEU A 206 -17.07 13.98 -10.08
C LEU A 206 -18.38 13.34 -10.60
N VAL A 207 -19.49 14.08 -10.61
CA VAL A 207 -20.78 13.63 -11.13
C VAL A 207 -20.71 13.36 -12.62
N GLY A 208 -20.05 14.23 -13.40
CA GLY A 208 -19.80 14.00 -14.83
C GLY A 208 -19.05 12.69 -15.06
N ALA A 209 -17.96 12.46 -14.32
CA ALA A 209 -17.19 11.22 -14.38
C ALA A 209 -18.00 10.00 -13.92
N LEU A 210 -18.85 10.14 -12.90
CA LEU A 210 -19.70 9.08 -12.39
C LEU A 210 -20.74 8.61 -13.39
N ARG A 211 -21.27 9.47 -14.27
CA ARG A 211 -22.21 9.04 -15.31
C ARG A 211 -21.60 7.98 -16.22
N GLU A 212 -20.37 8.21 -16.68
CA GLU A 212 -19.61 7.25 -17.49
C GLU A 212 -19.32 5.97 -16.69
N VAL A 213 -18.84 6.11 -15.45
CA VAL A 213 -18.48 4.95 -14.61
C VAL A 213 -19.71 4.10 -14.28
N LEU A 214 -20.85 4.70 -13.94
CA LEU A 214 -22.10 3.99 -13.61
C LEU A 214 -22.73 3.31 -14.83
N ALA A 215 -22.40 3.77 -16.04
CA ALA A 215 -22.75 3.13 -17.30
C ALA A 215 -21.82 1.96 -17.68
N GLY A 216 -20.83 1.62 -16.83
CA GLY A 216 -19.85 0.58 -17.12
C GLY A 216 -18.64 1.06 -17.93
N GLY A 217 -18.51 2.37 -18.15
CA GLY A 217 -17.45 2.99 -18.94
C GLY A 217 -16.14 3.20 -18.18
N HIS A 218 -15.16 3.75 -18.90
CA HIS A 218 -13.80 4.01 -18.41
C HIS A 218 -13.38 5.44 -18.69
N LEU A 219 -12.61 6.02 -17.78
CA LEU A 219 -12.17 7.40 -17.85
C LEU A 219 -10.76 7.55 -18.43
N GLY A 220 -10.46 8.72 -18.97
CA GLY A 220 -9.14 9.14 -19.39
C GLY A 220 -8.20 9.46 -18.22
N PHE A 221 -6.90 9.58 -18.52
CA PHE A 221 -5.86 9.88 -17.52
C PHE A 221 -6.11 11.23 -16.81
N GLU A 222 -6.30 12.31 -17.59
CA GLU A 222 -6.52 13.65 -17.05
C GLU A 222 -7.84 13.78 -16.30
N GLU A 223 -8.87 13.05 -16.72
CA GLU A 223 -10.18 13.04 -16.05
C GLU A 223 -10.07 12.45 -14.65
N VAL A 224 -9.46 11.27 -14.51
CA VAL A 224 -9.23 10.65 -13.20
C VAL A 224 -8.33 11.53 -12.34
N GLN A 225 -7.23 12.06 -12.89
CA GLN A 225 -6.32 12.89 -12.13
C GLN A 225 -6.99 14.19 -11.64
N GLY A 226 -7.77 14.83 -12.50
CA GLY A 226 -8.54 16.04 -12.16
C GLY A 226 -9.59 15.76 -11.09
N VAL A 227 -10.33 14.65 -11.19
CA VAL A 227 -11.28 14.22 -10.15
C VAL A 227 -10.55 14.00 -8.82
N LEU A 228 -9.47 13.24 -8.80
CA LEU A 228 -8.76 12.92 -7.55
C LEU A 228 -8.24 14.18 -6.84
N LYS A 229 -7.66 15.12 -7.60
CA LYS A 229 -7.13 16.38 -7.06
C LYS A 229 -8.22 17.33 -6.55
N ASP A 230 -9.42 17.28 -7.12
CA ASP A 230 -10.54 18.11 -6.70
C ASP A 230 -11.22 17.60 -5.43
N VAL A 231 -11.19 16.29 -5.21
CA VAL A 231 -11.98 15.61 -4.15
C VAL A 231 -11.14 15.20 -2.94
N LEU A 232 -9.81 15.27 -3.02
CA LEU A 232 -8.88 14.93 -1.93
C LEU A 232 -7.95 16.12 -1.60
N PRO A 233 -7.51 16.26 -0.32
CA PRO A 233 -7.82 15.41 0.83
C PRO A 233 -9.27 15.56 1.30
N ILE A 234 -9.80 14.53 1.97
CA ILE A 234 -11.05 14.67 2.73
C ILE A 234 -10.79 15.60 3.92
N LYS A 235 -11.52 16.71 3.98
CA LYS A 235 -11.46 17.66 5.11
C LYS A 235 -12.41 17.17 6.21
N GLU A 236 -11.87 16.88 7.40
CA GLU A 236 -12.67 16.62 8.60
C GLU A 236 -12.89 17.95 9.36
N GLY A 237 -14.15 18.31 9.64
CA GLY A 237 -14.50 19.49 10.44
C GLY A 237 -15.97 19.92 10.31
N ASP A 238 -16.57 20.40 11.41
CA ASP A 238 -18.00 20.76 11.55
C ASP A 238 -18.39 22.12 10.93
N GLU A 239 -17.44 22.91 10.42
CA GLU A 239 -17.73 24.24 9.88
C GLU A 239 -17.78 24.23 8.35
N LYS A 240 -19.02 24.07 7.83
CA LYS A 240 -19.47 24.08 6.42
C LYS A 240 -19.04 22.86 5.58
N PRO A 241 -19.91 22.39 4.65
CA PRO A 241 -19.58 21.29 3.74
C PRO A 241 -18.59 21.77 2.68
N GLN A 242 -17.31 21.94 3.05
CA GLN A 242 -16.20 22.21 2.12
C GLN A 242 -15.58 20.92 1.55
N GLY A 243 -16.26 19.78 1.71
CA GLY A 243 -15.85 18.48 1.22
C GLY A 243 -16.85 17.90 0.23
N VAL A 244 -16.38 16.99 -0.60
CA VAL A 244 -17.18 16.23 -1.56
C VAL A 244 -17.96 15.13 -0.83
N SER A 245 -19.17 14.83 -1.29
CA SER A 245 -19.99 13.76 -0.71
C SER A 245 -19.25 12.42 -0.67
N GLU A 246 -19.13 11.83 0.53
CA GLU A 246 -18.57 10.50 0.73
C GLU A 246 -19.30 9.45 -0.11
N ALA A 247 -20.60 9.64 -0.40
CA ALA A 247 -21.37 8.74 -1.26
C ALA A 247 -20.87 8.80 -2.71
N LEU A 248 -20.70 10.00 -3.27
CA LEU A 248 -20.18 10.17 -4.64
C LEU A 248 -18.77 9.61 -4.77
N LEU A 249 -17.88 9.93 -3.83
CA LEU A 249 -16.49 9.45 -3.85
C LEU A 249 -16.43 7.91 -3.70
N SER A 250 -17.24 7.33 -2.82
CA SER A 250 -17.30 5.87 -2.66
C SER A 250 -17.88 5.17 -3.89
N ALA A 251 -18.90 5.75 -4.52
CA ALA A 251 -19.46 5.28 -5.78
C ALA A 251 -18.42 5.29 -6.90
N PHE A 252 -17.58 6.33 -6.97
CA PHE A 252 -16.54 6.46 -7.98
C PHE A 252 -15.44 5.41 -7.81
N LEU A 253 -14.93 5.26 -6.59
CA LEU A 253 -13.90 4.28 -6.25
C LEU A 253 -14.37 2.84 -6.49
N ILE A 254 -15.60 2.50 -6.09
CA ILE A 254 -16.17 1.17 -6.31
C ILE A 254 -16.57 0.95 -7.76
N GLY A 255 -17.11 1.96 -8.43
CA GLY A 255 -17.51 1.87 -9.82
C GLY A 255 -16.34 1.56 -10.74
N GLN A 256 -15.23 2.30 -10.62
CA GLN A 256 -14.03 2.02 -11.42
C GLN A 256 -13.45 0.64 -11.13
N ARG A 257 -13.43 0.22 -9.85
CA ARG A 257 -13.05 -1.15 -9.48
C ARG A 257 -13.94 -2.18 -10.18
N MET A 258 -15.24 -1.96 -10.15
CA MET A 258 -16.23 -2.87 -10.71
C MET A 258 -16.12 -2.97 -12.23
N ASN A 259 -15.78 -1.87 -12.92
CA ASN A 259 -15.57 -1.87 -14.37
C ASN A 259 -14.24 -2.52 -14.78
N ARG A 260 -13.34 -2.80 -13.82
CA ARG A 260 -11.94 -3.22 -14.01
C ARG A 260 -11.09 -2.09 -14.58
N GLU A 261 -10.25 -1.53 -13.74
CA GLU A 261 -9.45 -0.36 -14.06
C GLU A 261 -8.57 -0.58 -15.29
N THR A 262 -8.54 0.41 -16.18
CA THR A 262 -7.63 0.44 -17.33
C THR A 262 -6.24 0.94 -16.94
N ASP A 263 -5.25 0.66 -17.78
CA ASP A 263 -3.88 1.15 -17.59
C ASP A 263 -3.80 2.68 -17.44
N ARG A 264 -4.63 3.42 -18.19
CA ARG A 264 -4.67 4.89 -18.12
C ARG A 264 -5.25 5.39 -16.81
N GLU A 265 -6.28 4.72 -16.27
CA GLU A 265 -6.87 5.05 -14.98
C GLU A 265 -5.89 4.73 -13.84
N LEU A 266 -5.29 3.53 -13.86
CA LEU A 266 -4.27 3.15 -12.87
C LEU A 266 -3.06 4.09 -12.91
N LYS A 267 -2.62 4.52 -14.10
CA LYS A 267 -1.57 5.52 -14.22
C LYS A 267 -1.98 6.85 -13.57
N ALA A 268 -3.22 7.30 -13.77
CA ALA A 268 -3.72 8.54 -13.16
C ALA A 268 -3.73 8.45 -11.62
N TYR A 269 -4.26 7.36 -11.06
CA TYR A 269 -4.21 7.09 -9.61
C TYR A 269 -2.78 7.06 -9.07
N CYS A 270 -1.84 6.48 -9.82
CA CYS A 270 -0.45 6.36 -9.39
C CYS A 270 0.26 7.71 -9.29
N LEU A 271 0.01 8.61 -10.26
CA LEU A 271 0.76 9.87 -10.42
C LEU A 271 0.03 11.10 -9.84
N ALA A 272 -1.24 10.98 -9.47
CA ALA A 272 -2.10 12.13 -9.12
C ALA A 272 -1.49 13.05 -8.04
N PHE A 273 -0.80 12.48 -7.06
CA PHE A 273 -0.27 13.18 -5.89
C PHE A 273 1.25 13.20 -5.83
N ASP A 274 1.94 12.98 -6.95
CA ASP A 274 3.40 12.87 -6.95
C ASP A 274 4.11 14.10 -6.37
N ASP A 275 3.55 15.28 -6.65
CA ASP A 275 4.11 16.57 -6.24
C ASP A 275 3.35 17.21 -5.05
N GLU A 276 2.46 16.46 -4.38
CA GLU A 276 1.60 17.00 -3.28
C GLU A 276 2.42 17.68 -2.17
N ILE A 277 3.59 17.13 -1.85
CA ILE A 277 4.53 17.66 -0.84
C ILE A 277 5.85 18.14 -1.48
N GLY A 278 5.82 18.46 -2.77
CA GLY A 278 6.99 18.75 -3.57
C GLY A 278 7.63 17.51 -4.22
N PRO A 279 8.67 17.72 -5.04
CA PRO A 279 9.34 16.62 -5.73
C PRO A 279 10.04 15.66 -4.75
N PRO A 280 10.10 14.34 -5.05
CA PRO A 280 10.82 13.38 -4.22
C PRO A 280 12.29 13.79 -4.04
N PRO A 281 12.82 13.79 -2.80
CA PRO A 281 14.24 14.01 -2.57
C PRO A 281 15.08 12.90 -3.24
N VAL A 282 16.29 13.23 -3.67
CA VAL A 282 17.20 12.29 -4.35
C VAL A 282 18.34 11.91 -3.40
N ALA A 283 18.43 10.63 -3.04
CA ALA A 283 19.47 10.05 -2.20
C ALA A 283 20.73 9.71 -3.01
N ASP A 284 21.89 10.00 -2.44
CA ASP A 284 23.19 9.65 -3.00
C ASP A 284 23.61 8.23 -2.61
N VAL A 285 22.92 7.25 -3.20
CA VAL A 285 23.15 5.81 -2.96
C VAL A 285 23.34 5.08 -4.27
N ARG A 286 24.16 4.02 -4.27
CA ARG A 286 24.48 3.21 -5.47
C ARG A 286 23.26 2.51 -6.06
N SER A 287 22.30 2.15 -5.22
CA SER A 287 21.07 1.47 -5.57
C SER A 287 19.99 1.75 -4.53
N LEU A 288 18.73 1.76 -4.97
CA LEU A 288 17.58 1.90 -4.09
C LEU A 288 16.47 0.95 -4.55
N THR A 289 16.05 0.04 -3.67
CA THR A 289 14.87 -0.79 -3.91
C THR A 289 13.67 -0.31 -3.10
N HIS A 290 12.56 -0.06 -3.79
CA HIS A 290 11.28 0.29 -3.20
C HIS A 290 10.44 -0.97 -2.96
N TYR A 291 9.95 -1.14 -1.73
CA TYR A 291 9.14 -2.28 -1.34
C TYR A 291 7.66 -1.90 -1.20
N GLY A 292 6.86 -2.31 -2.19
CA GLY A 292 5.42 -2.08 -2.29
C GLY A 292 4.58 -3.26 -1.82
N GLU A 293 4.48 -3.42 -0.51
CA GLU A 293 3.58 -4.40 0.13
C GLU A 293 2.09 -3.98 -0.01
N PRO A 294 1.11 -4.91 0.02
CA PRO A 294 -0.28 -4.53 0.21
C PRO A 294 -0.48 -3.82 1.55
N TYR A 295 -1.00 -2.60 1.51
CA TYR A 295 -1.13 -1.75 2.71
C TYR A 295 -2.15 -2.30 3.72
N ASP A 296 -3.02 -3.22 3.31
CA ASP A 296 -3.97 -3.90 4.22
C ASP A 296 -3.34 -5.02 5.05
N GLY A 297 -2.04 -5.28 4.89
CA GLY A 297 -1.25 -6.17 5.72
C GLY A 297 -1.54 -7.66 5.54
N ASN A 298 -0.82 -8.48 6.32
CA ASN A 298 -1.04 -9.93 6.38
C ASN A 298 -1.71 -10.34 7.68
N THR A 299 -2.49 -11.41 7.61
CA THR A 299 -3.30 -11.86 8.75
C THR A 299 -2.89 -13.22 9.27
N ARG A 300 -2.17 -14.03 8.48
CA ARG A 300 -1.91 -15.43 8.83
C ARG A 300 -0.43 -15.72 8.93
N PHE A 301 0.36 -15.28 7.96
CA PHE A 301 1.75 -15.73 7.80
C PHE A 301 2.79 -14.68 8.19
N PHE A 302 3.98 -15.15 8.57
CA PHE A 302 5.15 -14.33 8.86
C PHE A 302 5.52 -13.40 7.69
N ARG A 303 5.69 -12.11 7.99
CA ARG A 303 6.11 -11.07 7.05
C ARG A 303 7.62 -10.84 7.15
N SER A 304 8.37 -11.24 6.12
CA SER A 304 9.83 -11.15 6.14
C SER A 304 10.38 -9.82 5.60
N THR A 305 9.57 -9.00 4.93
CA THR A 305 10.03 -7.83 4.14
C THR A 305 10.85 -6.82 4.94
N LEU A 306 10.46 -6.51 6.18
CA LEU A 306 11.21 -5.62 7.06
C LEU A 306 12.62 -6.15 7.34
N PHE A 307 12.73 -7.45 7.66
CA PHE A 307 14.01 -8.10 7.96
C PHE A 307 14.86 -8.31 6.70
N VAL A 308 14.22 -8.55 5.55
CA VAL A 308 14.90 -8.58 4.24
C VAL A 308 15.56 -7.24 3.94
N ALA A 309 14.88 -6.12 4.20
CA ALA A 309 15.45 -4.79 3.99
C ALA A 309 16.66 -4.53 4.91
N ALA A 310 16.59 -4.95 6.18
CA ALA A 310 17.72 -4.85 7.11
C ALA A 310 18.92 -5.73 6.68
N VAL A 311 18.67 -6.94 6.16
CA VAL A 311 19.74 -7.79 5.62
C VAL A 311 20.36 -7.17 4.38
N ARG A 312 19.55 -6.61 3.48
CA ARG A 312 20.02 -5.95 2.25
C ARG A 312 20.87 -4.71 2.53
N SER A 313 20.52 -3.92 3.55
CA SER A 313 21.31 -2.74 3.91
C SER A 313 22.70 -3.11 4.43
N CYS A 314 22.86 -4.26 5.10
CA CYS A 314 24.15 -4.71 5.63
C CYS A 314 25.22 -4.98 4.56
N TYR A 315 24.83 -5.26 3.32
CA TYR A 315 25.74 -5.38 2.18
C TYR A 315 25.57 -4.23 1.17
N GLY A 316 25.05 -3.09 1.64
CA GLY A 316 25.01 -1.81 0.93
C GLY A 316 23.95 -1.70 -0.15
N GLU A 317 22.91 -2.54 -0.16
CA GLU A 317 21.73 -2.34 -1.00
C GLU A 317 20.67 -1.54 -0.26
N SER A 318 20.50 -0.26 -0.60
CA SER A 318 19.57 0.58 0.14
C SER A 318 18.11 0.21 -0.14
N CYS A 319 17.28 0.23 0.90
CA CYS A 319 15.90 -0.21 0.83
C CYS A 319 14.93 0.85 1.36
N LEU A 320 13.94 1.24 0.56
CA LEU A 320 12.84 2.09 1.00
C LEU A 320 11.56 1.25 1.12
N LEU A 321 11.13 1.02 2.35
CA LEU A 321 9.81 0.47 2.64
C LEU A 321 8.80 1.61 2.72
N HIS A 322 7.58 1.34 2.31
CA HIS A 322 6.49 2.29 2.46
C HIS A 322 5.16 1.58 2.69
N GLY A 323 4.26 2.21 3.44
CA GLY A 323 3.00 1.59 3.83
C GLY A 323 2.11 2.52 4.64
N VAL A 324 1.38 1.94 5.58
CA VAL A 324 0.45 2.67 6.45
C VAL A 324 0.32 1.99 7.82
N ASP A 325 -0.19 2.73 8.81
CA ASP A 325 -0.43 2.25 10.17
C ASP A 325 -1.52 1.18 10.21
N TRP A 326 -2.60 1.37 9.46
CA TRP A 326 -3.68 0.41 9.34
C TRP A 326 -4.50 0.64 8.06
N MET A 327 -4.96 -0.44 7.43
CA MET A 327 -5.85 -0.34 6.26
C MET A 327 -6.81 -1.51 6.11
N ALA A 328 -8.05 -1.18 5.73
CA ALA A 328 -9.07 -2.12 5.31
C ALA A 328 -8.76 -2.75 3.92
N PRO A 329 -9.33 -3.92 3.58
CA PRO A 329 -10.35 -4.67 4.33
C PRO A 329 -9.81 -5.74 5.28
N LYS A 330 -8.52 -6.07 5.20
CA LYS A 330 -7.92 -7.08 6.08
C LYS A 330 -7.63 -6.52 7.47
N GLY A 331 -7.08 -5.30 7.55
CA GLY A 331 -6.58 -4.74 8.80
C GLY A 331 -5.50 -5.62 9.43
N GLY A 332 -4.61 -6.19 8.61
CA GLY A 332 -3.55 -7.09 9.05
C GLY A 332 -2.33 -6.36 9.63
N VAL A 333 -1.27 -7.14 9.86
CA VAL A 333 0.03 -6.62 10.32
C VAL A 333 0.72 -5.90 9.16
N THR A 334 1.19 -4.67 9.43
CA THR A 334 1.98 -3.84 8.49
C THR A 334 3.39 -3.60 9.02
N GLU A 335 4.28 -3.14 8.15
CA GLU A 335 5.65 -2.75 8.51
C GLU A 335 5.67 -1.58 9.52
N GLU A 336 4.73 -0.63 9.42
CA GLU A 336 4.61 0.49 10.38
C GLU A 336 4.32 -0.02 11.79
N GLN A 337 3.43 -1.02 11.91
CA GLN A 337 3.09 -1.62 13.20
C GLN A 337 4.28 -2.36 13.82
N MET A 338 5.03 -3.11 13.01
CA MET A 338 6.25 -3.79 13.44
C MET A 338 7.33 -2.80 13.89
N LEU A 339 7.57 -1.75 13.12
CA LEU A 339 8.53 -0.69 13.45
C LEU A 339 8.13 0.07 14.71
N LYS A 340 6.85 0.45 14.83
CA LYS A 340 6.32 1.10 16.03
C LYS A 340 6.46 0.22 17.27
N PHE A 341 6.20 -1.09 17.15
CA PHE A 341 6.39 -2.05 18.23
C PHE A 341 7.85 -2.13 18.71
N MET A 342 8.81 -2.03 17.79
CA MET A 342 10.24 -1.99 18.11
C MET A 342 10.74 -0.62 18.61
N GLY A 343 9.87 0.39 18.72
CA GLY A 343 10.22 1.72 19.20
C GLY A 343 10.81 2.67 18.14
N ALA A 344 10.70 2.32 16.86
CA ALA A 344 11.18 3.19 15.78
C ALA A 344 10.29 4.42 15.61
N ASN A 345 10.89 5.55 15.21
CA ASN A 345 10.14 6.74 14.83
C ASN A 345 9.51 6.57 13.43
N ILE A 346 8.19 6.37 13.40
CA ILE A 346 7.40 6.20 12.17
C ILE A 346 6.94 7.53 11.54
N ASN A 347 7.18 8.66 12.19
CA ASN A 347 6.81 10.00 11.73
C ASN A 347 8.01 10.68 11.06
N ILE A 348 8.47 10.11 9.95
CA ILE A 348 9.57 10.66 9.17
C ILE A 348 9.11 11.11 7.78
N SER A 349 9.44 12.36 7.43
CA SER A 349 9.26 12.90 6.08
C SER A 349 10.18 12.19 5.07
N PRO A 350 9.85 12.19 3.76
CA PRO A 350 10.76 11.69 2.72
C PRO A 350 12.18 12.27 2.77
N SER A 351 12.32 13.56 3.14
CA SER A 351 13.65 14.20 3.27
C SER A 351 14.49 13.64 4.44
N LYS A 352 13.84 13.14 5.50
CA LYS A 352 14.53 12.43 6.59
C LYS A 352 14.83 10.99 6.19
N ALA A 353 13.92 10.33 5.47
CA ALA A 353 14.17 9.01 4.90
C ALA A 353 15.39 9.00 3.98
N LYS A 354 15.57 10.03 3.14
CA LYS A 354 16.81 10.26 2.37
C LYS A 354 18.07 10.13 3.24
N LYS A 355 18.10 10.81 4.39
CA LYS A 355 19.27 10.81 5.28
C LYS A 355 19.55 9.42 5.88
N LEU A 356 18.52 8.64 6.18
CA LEU A 356 18.68 7.27 6.67
C LEU A 356 19.17 6.32 5.57
N LEU A 357 18.75 6.54 4.33
CA LEU A 357 19.21 5.75 3.18
C LEU A 357 20.69 6.01 2.87
N GLU A 358 21.17 7.25 3.07
CA GLU A 358 22.56 7.68 2.88
C GLU A 358 23.48 7.35 4.08
N ASP A 359 22.92 6.86 5.18
CA ASP A 359 23.69 6.48 6.36
C ASP A 359 24.18 5.03 6.21
N ASP A 360 25.50 4.85 6.08
CA ASP A 360 26.15 3.55 5.89
C ASP A 360 25.89 2.58 7.07
N GLU A 361 25.54 3.09 8.26
CA GLU A 361 25.21 2.27 9.43
C GLU A 361 23.72 1.84 9.47
N VAL A 362 22.88 2.38 8.57
CA VAL A 362 21.44 2.10 8.53
C VAL A 362 21.02 1.52 7.18
N GLY A 363 21.22 2.29 6.09
CA GLY A 363 20.97 1.87 4.71
C GLY A 363 19.52 1.53 4.34
N PHE A 364 18.54 1.64 5.24
CA PHE A 364 17.12 1.50 4.90
C PHE A 364 16.25 2.54 5.60
N ALA A 365 15.06 2.78 5.05
CA ALA A 365 14.09 3.69 5.63
C ALA A 365 12.65 3.19 5.45
N TYR A 366 11.76 3.64 6.32
CA TYR A 366 10.33 3.44 6.18
C TYR A 366 9.61 4.79 6.06
N VAL A 367 8.71 4.94 5.09
CA VAL A 367 7.88 6.15 4.94
C VAL A 367 6.40 5.78 4.96
N SER A 368 5.68 6.33 5.93
CA SER A 368 4.22 6.19 6.02
C SER A 368 3.53 7.01 4.92
N GLN A 369 2.44 6.48 4.36
CA GLN A 369 1.56 7.20 3.44
C GLN A 369 1.07 8.51 4.05
N ARG A 370 0.89 8.57 5.38
CA ARG A 370 0.52 9.79 6.11
C ARG A 370 1.51 10.93 5.91
N GLU A 371 2.80 10.61 5.86
CA GLU A 371 3.88 11.60 5.77
C GLU A 371 4.23 11.96 4.30
N ALA A 372 3.90 11.08 3.35
CA ALA A 372 4.23 11.26 1.93
C ALA A 372 3.05 11.70 1.05
N ARG A 373 1.84 11.25 1.36
CA ARG A 373 0.62 11.38 0.56
C ARG A 373 -0.63 11.58 1.45
N PRO A 374 -0.73 12.70 2.20
CA PRO A 374 -1.84 12.93 3.13
C PRO A 374 -3.22 12.91 2.44
N SER A 375 -3.32 13.32 1.17
CA SER A 375 -4.55 13.16 0.38
C SER A 375 -5.02 11.72 0.28
N LEU A 376 -4.12 10.78 -0.01
CA LEU A 376 -4.46 9.37 -0.09
C LEU A 376 -4.72 8.77 1.31
N TYR A 377 -3.98 9.23 2.32
CA TYR A 377 -4.18 8.79 3.70
C TYR A 377 -5.57 9.17 4.24
N SER A 378 -6.13 10.30 3.83
CA SER A 378 -7.48 10.75 4.24
C SER A 378 -8.61 9.77 3.87
N LEU A 379 -8.36 8.81 2.98
CA LEU A 379 -9.34 7.81 2.53
C LEU A 379 -9.53 6.63 3.50
N ILE A 380 -8.79 6.52 4.60
CA ILE A 380 -8.84 5.36 5.50
C ILE A 380 -10.28 5.03 5.93
N LYS A 381 -11.05 6.04 6.35
CA LYS A 381 -12.45 5.89 6.75
C LYS A 381 -13.30 5.33 5.60
N ILE A 382 -13.26 5.97 4.42
CA ILE A 382 -14.02 5.51 3.25
C ILE A 382 -13.63 4.06 2.88
N ARG A 383 -12.33 3.74 2.87
CA ARG A 383 -11.83 2.41 2.50
C ARG A 383 -12.36 1.29 3.40
N GLU A 384 -12.59 1.60 4.68
CA GLU A 384 -13.24 0.65 5.58
C GLU A 384 -14.70 0.41 5.21
N HIS A 385 -15.43 1.49 4.91
CA HIS A 385 -16.87 1.45 4.63
C HIS A 385 -17.22 0.88 3.26
N ILE A 386 -16.31 0.93 2.28
CA ILE A 386 -16.56 0.33 0.95
C ILE A 386 -16.24 -1.17 0.87
N LYS A 387 -15.60 -1.76 1.91
CA LYS A 387 -15.18 -3.18 2.02
C LYS A 387 -14.18 -3.71 0.98
N LYS A 388 -14.04 -3.07 -0.17
CA LYS A 388 -13.26 -3.57 -1.30
C LYS A 388 -12.01 -2.73 -1.47
N ARG A 389 -10.99 -3.32 -2.10
CA ARG A 389 -9.76 -2.62 -2.46
C ARG A 389 -10.04 -1.68 -3.64
N PRO A 390 -10.00 -0.34 -3.49
CA PRO A 390 -10.21 0.56 -4.62
C PRO A 390 -9.01 0.56 -5.58
N PRO A 391 -9.10 1.21 -6.76
CA PRO A 391 -8.00 1.33 -7.72
C PRO A 391 -6.64 1.69 -7.10
N LEU A 392 -6.67 2.63 -6.15
CA LEU A 392 -5.48 3.08 -5.41
C LEU A 392 -4.76 1.99 -4.62
N ALA A 393 -5.44 0.91 -4.21
CA ALA A 393 -4.79 -0.22 -3.53
C ALA A 393 -3.82 -0.99 -4.45
N THR A 394 -3.98 -0.85 -5.77
CA THR A 394 -3.02 -1.35 -6.75
C THR A 394 -1.84 -0.39 -6.88
N THR A 395 -2.11 0.92 -6.97
CA THR A 395 -1.10 1.93 -7.32
C THR A 395 -0.25 2.40 -6.13
N GLU A 396 -0.75 2.29 -4.89
CA GLU A 396 -0.01 2.65 -3.67
C GLU A 396 1.21 1.75 -3.41
N LYS A 397 1.29 0.62 -4.12
CA LYS A 397 2.45 -0.29 -4.12
C LYS A 397 3.59 0.15 -5.06
N VAL A 398 3.35 1.11 -5.95
CA VAL A 398 4.32 1.53 -6.98
C VAL A 398 4.66 3.01 -6.78
N GLN A 399 5.26 3.33 -5.63
CA GLN A 399 5.54 4.69 -5.19
C GLN A 399 7.05 4.96 -5.10
N GLN A 400 7.47 6.18 -5.46
CA GLN A 400 8.85 6.66 -5.33
C GLN A 400 8.91 7.88 -4.42
N TYR A 401 8.75 7.67 -3.11
CA TYR A 401 8.79 8.77 -2.14
C TYR A 401 10.18 9.40 -1.99
N VAL A 402 11.25 8.65 -2.24
CA VAL A 402 12.63 9.11 -2.34
C VAL A 402 13.21 8.51 -3.62
N LYS A 403 13.96 9.27 -4.41
CA LYS A 403 14.67 8.75 -5.59
C LYS A 403 16.14 8.46 -5.26
N ALA A 404 16.86 7.78 -6.14
CA ALA A 404 18.31 7.62 -6.03
C ALA A 404 19.07 8.13 -7.26
N ASN A 405 20.31 8.58 -7.06
CA ASN A 405 21.26 8.83 -8.15
C ASN A 405 21.69 7.53 -8.86
N GLY A 406 21.71 6.42 -8.10
CA GLY A 406 22.06 5.10 -8.59
C GLY A 406 20.91 4.32 -9.20
N LYS A 407 21.04 2.99 -9.22
CA LYS A 407 20.03 2.10 -9.81
C LYS A 407 18.78 2.01 -8.94
N GLU A 408 17.64 2.41 -9.49
CA GLU A 408 16.34 2.25 -8.84
C GLU A 408 15.62 0.97 -9.27
N ALA A 409 15.00 0.29 -8.31
CA ALA A 409 14.14 -0.86 -8.54
C ALA A 409 12.86 -0.81 -7.69
N ILE A 410 11.76 -1.39 -8.18
CA ILE A 410 10.51 -1.53 -7.40
C ILE A 410 10.12 -3.01 -7.33
N VAL A 411 9.73 -3.45 -6.14
CA VAL A 411 9.21 -4.79 -5.89
C VAL A 411 7.78 -4.66 -5.35
N ALA A 412 6.78 -5.21 -6.05
CA ALA A 412 5.37 -5.09 -5.67
C ALA A 412 4.62 -6.43 -5.61
N GLY A 413 3.73 -6.57 -4.63
CA GLY A 413 2.99 -7.81 -4.39
C GLY A 413 1.68 -7.81 -5.14
N PHE A 414 1.21 -8.97 -5.59
CA PHE A 414 -0.13 -9.07 -6.17
C PHE A 414 -0.86 -10.33 -5.71
N TYR A 415 -2.19 -10.21 -5.66
CA TYR A 415 -3.06 -11.28 -5.17
C TYR A 415 -3.81 -11.97 -6.31
N HIS A 416 -4.47 -11.18 -7.16
CA HIS A 416 -5.26 -11.67 -8.28
C HIS A 416 -4.43 -11.66 -9.55
N GLU A 417 -4.59 -12.71 -10.35
CA GLU A 417 -4.03 -12.77 -11.71
C GLU A 417 -4.60 -11.64 -12.58
N GLY A 418 -3.76 -11.12 -13.48
CA GLY A 418 -4.06 -9.99 -14.36
C GLY A 418 -3.59 -8.64 -13.81
N TYR A 419 -2.96 -8.60 -12.64
CA TYR A 419 -2.36 -7.39 -12.05
C TYR A 419 -0.83 -7.31 -12.22
N GLU A 420 -0.20 -8.33 -12.79
CA GLU A 420 1.23 -8.39 -13.06
C GLU A 420 1.61 -7.30 -14.07
N GLU A 421 0.98 -7.32 -15.24
CA GLU A 421 1.25 -6.37 -16.32
C GLU A 421 0.92 -4.92 -15.94
N PRO A 422 -0.24 -4.60 -15.32
CA PRO A 422 -0.50 -3.24 -14.85
C PRO A 422 0.55 -2.72 -13.86
N LEU A 423 0.99 -3.55 -12.90
CA LEU A 423 2.02 -3.14 -11.94
C LEU A 423 3.37 -2.91 -12.64
N LEU A 424 3.78 -3.82 -13.53
CA LEU A 424 5.02 -3.66 -14.30
C LEU A 424 4.97 -2.45 -15.25
N MET A 425 3.80 -2.16 -15.84
CA MET A 425 3.56 -0.96 -16.63
C MET A 425 3.77 0.29 -15.78
N LEU A 426 3.19 0.36 -14.57
CA LEU A 426 3.40 1.48 -13.65
C LEU A 426 4.87 1.64 -13.27
N MET A 427 5.59 0.55 -12.99
CA MET A 427 7.04 0.61 -12.71
C MET A 427 7.83 1.15 -13.91
N LYS A 428 7.51 0.71 -15.14
CA LYS A 428 8.13 1.26 -16.37
C LYS A 428 7.85 2.76 -16.52
N ARG A 429 6.63 3.22 -16.15
CA ARG A 429 6.25 4.64 -16.16
C ARG A 429 6.94 5.47 -15.07
N ARG A 430 7.27 4.87 -13.93
CA ARG A 430 8.12 5.48 -12.90
C ARG A 430 9.57 5.69 -13.37
N GLY A 431 9.99 5.00 -14.43
CA GLY A 431 11.32 5.15 -15.00
C GLY A 431 12.40 4.35 -14.27
N VAL A 432 12.02 3.41 -13.40
CA VAL A 432 13.00 2.57 -12.69
C VAL A 432 13.73 1.62 -13.65
N HIS A 433 14.93 1.20 -13.23
CA HIS A 433 15.82 0.36 -14.02
C HIS A 433 15.34 -1.09 -14.04
N SER A 434 14.84 -1.57 -12.90
CA SER A 434 14.31 -2.92 -12.74
C SER A 434 12.97 -2.91 -12.01
N GLY A 435 12.08 -3.82 -12.38
CA GLY A 435 10.79 -4.00 -11.72
C GLY A 435 10.53 -5.48 -11.49
N LEU A 436 9.97 -5.83 -10.34
CA LEU A 436 9.61 -7.19 -9.97
C LEU A 436 8.22 -7.21 -9.34
N VAL A 437 7.34 -8.06 -9.86
CA VAL A 437 6.07 -8.39 -9.23
C VAL A 437 6.11 -9.81 -8.70
N VAL A 438 5.62 -10.00 -7.48
CA VAL A 438 5.66 -11.29 -6.78
C VAL A 438 4.27 -11.70 -6.33
N LYS A 439 3.91 -12.96 -6.60
CA LYS A 439 2.74 -13.61 -6.00
C LYS A 439 3.15 -14.29 -4.70
N GLY A 440 3.30 -13.51 -3.64
CA GLY A 440 3.55 -14.03 -2.30
C GLY A 440 2.28 -14.51 -1.61
N GLU A 441 2.45 -15.13 -0.44
CA GLU A 441 1.32 -15.50 0.41
C GLU A 441 0.50 -14.26 0.81
N GLU A 442 -0.83 -14.41 0.78
CA GLU A 442 -1.76 -13.31 1.05
C GLU A 442 -1.63 -12.09 0.10
N GLY A 443 -0.91 -12.26 -1.00
CA GLY A 443 -0.62 -11.21 -2.00
C GLY A 443 0.55 -10.30 -1.62
N GLY A 444 1.33 -10.66 -0.59
CA GLY A 444 2.53 -9.94 -0.17
C GLY A 444 3.73 -10.18 -1.08
N LEU A 445 4.90 -9.68 -0.66
CA LEU A 445 6.15 -9.81 -1.43
C LEU A 445 6.93 -11.07 -1.14
N SER A 446 6.68 -11.68 0.01
CA SER A 446 7.53 -12.77 0.49
C SER A 446 7.24 -14.08 -0.26
N LEU A 447 8.27 -14.58 -0.94
CA LEU A 447 8.39 -15.95 -1.40
C LEU A 447 8.38 -16.91 -0.21
N THR A 448 7.87 -18.12 -0.40
CA THR A 448 7.85 -19.20 0.59
C THR A 448 8.73 -20.37 0.16
N THR A 449 9.23 -21.11 1.15
CA THR A 449 9.94 -22.38 0.96
C THR A 449 8.98 -23.56 0.75
N ARG A 450 7.68 -23.37 0.94
CA ARG A 450 6.70 -24.45 0.86
C ARG A 450 6.68 -25.11 -0.52
N LEU A 451 6.55 -26.43 -0.53
CA LEU A 451 6.29 -27.20 -1.74
C LEU A 451 5.01 -26.71 -2.43
N ARG A 452 5.04 -26.66 -3.75
CA ARG A 452 3.87 -26.36 -4.57
C ARG A 452 2.76 -27.35 -4.24
N SER A 453 1.55 -26.84 -3.99
CA SER A 453 0.37 -27.70 -3.87
C SER A 453 0.01 -28.27 -5.24
N ALA A 454 0.04 -29.60 -5.37
CA ALA A 454 -0.36 -30.31 -6.59
C ALA A 454 -1.82 -30.03 -7.01
N ASN A 455 -2.65 -29.56 -6.08
CA ASN A 455 -4.08 -29.33 -6.29
C ASN A 455 -4.41 -27.93 -6.86
N THR A 456 -3.42 -27.06 -7.04
CA THR A 456 -3.65 -25.72 -7.62
C THR A 456 -3.53 -25.78 -9.13
N THR A 457 -4.67 -25.95 -9.81
CA THR A 457 -4.74 -26.07 -11.28
C THR A 457 -5.17 -24.79 -11.99
N ARG A 458 -5.62 -23.77 -11.25
CA ARG A 458 -6.11 -22.49 -11.81
C ARG A 458 -5.33 -21.29 -11.30
N GLY A 459 -4.90 -20.47 -12.26
CA GLY A 459 -4.19 -19.21 -12.08
C GLY A 459 -2.75 -19.34 -11.61
N LEU A 460 -2.07 -18.20 -11.50
CA LEU A 460 -0.65 -18.19 -11.15
C LEU A 460 -0.39 -18.74 -9.75
N PRO A 461 0.65 -19.55 -9.52
CA PRO A 461 0.95 -20.13 -8.22
C PRO A 461 1.59 -19.10 -7.27
N VAL A 462 1.57 -19.40 -5.97
CA VAL A 462 2.45 -18.72 -5.00
C VAL A 462 3.90 -18.95 -5.42
N ASN A 463 4.76 -17.94 -5.24
CA ASN A 463 6.14 -17.85 -5.76
C ASN A 463 6.26 -17.54 -7.26
N TYR A 464 5.17 -17.29 -7.96
CA TYR A 464 5.25 -16.72 -9.30
C TYR A 464 5.88 -15.31 -9.24
N CYS A 465 6.84 -15.08 -10.12
CA CYS A 465 7.52 -13.81 -10.31
C CYS A 465 7.47 -13.39 -11.77
N SER A 466 7.27 -12.10 -12.02
CA SER A 466 7.47 -11.49 -13.33
C SER A 466 8.14 -10.14 -13.18
N GLY A 467 8.93 -9.72 -14.16
CA GLY A 467 9.73 -8.53 -14.02
C GLY A 467 10.40 -8.06 -15.29
N PHE A 468 11.18 -6.99 -15.15
CA PHE A 468 12.06 -6.48 -16.20
C PHE A 468 13.36 -5.95 -15.63
N ARG A 469 14.40 -5.89 -16.47
CA ARG A 469 15.69 -5.24 -16.21
C ARG A 469 16.10 -4.36 -17.39
N ALA A 470 16.75 -3.23 -17.15
CA ALA A 470 17.36 -2.41 -18.19
C ALA A 470 18.56 -3.14 -18.84
N LEU A 471 18.67 -3.05 -20.17
CA LEU A 471 19.71 -3.74 -20.96
C LEU A 471 21.03 -2.96 -21.06
N ASP A 472 20.98 -1.62 -21.07
CA ASP A 472 22.17 -0.75 -21.12
C ASP A 472 22.02 0.42 -20.14
N ILE A 473 23.08 0.69 -19.38
CA ILE A 473 23.13 1.72 -18.32
C ILE A 473 23.78 3.02 -18.84
N SER A 474 24.48 2.97 -19.98
CA SER A 474 25.31 4.08 -20.49
C SER A 474 24.57 5.12 -21.34
N SER A 475 23.29 4.89 -21.69
CA SER A 475 22.53 5.74 -22.61
C SER A 475 21.26 6.34 -21.99
N THR A 476 21.35 6.85 -20.75
CA THR A 476 20.26 7.66 -20.15
C THR A 476 20.11 9.05 -20.79
N SER A 477 20.85 9.34 -21.85
CA SER A 477 20.83 10.60 -22.58
C SER A 477 20.43 10.34 -24.03
N GLU A 478 19.16 10.05 -24.29
CA GLU A 478 18.47 10.39 -25.55
C GLU A 478 17.00 9.96 -25.52
N VAL A 479 16.20 10.59 -26.35
CA VAL A 479 14.72 10.51 -26.44
C VAL A 479 14.20 9.13 -26.90
N GLY A 480 15.07 8.12 -26.97
CA GLY A 480 14.76 6.71 -27.26
C GLY A 480 14.65 5.90 -25.97
N GLY A 481 13.52 5.22 -25.77
CA GLY A 481 13.23 4.49 -24.53
C GLY A 481 14.31 3.45 -24.14
N VAL A 482 14.54 3.30 -22.83
CA VAL A 482 15.43 2.28 -22.25
C VAL A 482 14.96 0.89 -22.69
N ALA A 483 15.82 0.17 -23.43
CA ALA A 483 15.58 -1.22 -23.79
C ALA A 483 15.55 -2.08 -22.52
N ARG A 484 14.50 -2.90 -22.38
CA ARG A 484 14.26 -3.70 -21.17
C ARG A 484 14.04 -5.16 -21.54
N HIS A 485 14.69 -6.05 -20.81
CA HIS A 485 14.47 -7.49 -20.91
C HIS A 485 13.43 -7.92 -19.88
N GLY A 486 12.29 -8.44 -20.35
CA GLY A 486 11.24 -9.00 -19.50
C GLY A 486 11.51 -10.46 -19.13
N PHE A 487 11.01 -10.91 -17.99
CA PHE A 487 11.08 -12.31 -17.57
C PHE A 487 9.86 -12.69 -16.73
N SER A 488 9.55 -13.99 -16.72
CA SER A 488 8.56 -14.59 -15.83
C SER A 488 8.99 -16.00 -15.44
N LEU A 489 8.85 -16.36 -14.17
CA LEU A 489 9.22 -17.68 -13.65
C LEU A 489 8.43 -18.03 -12.38
N GLU A 490 8.40 -19.31 -12.04
CA GLU A 490 7.99 -19.80 -10.73
C GLU A 490 9.23 -20.15 -9.92
N VAL A 491 9.37 -19.54 -8.73
CA VAL A 491 10.51 -19.80 -7.85
C VAL A 491 10.22 -21.03 -6.99
N ASN A 492 10.99 -22.09 -7.20
CA ASN A 492 10.99 -23.27 -6.33
C ASN A 492 12.20 -23.23 -5.40
N ALA A 493 11.96 -23.00 -4.11
CA ALA A 493 13.02 -22.84 -3.11
C ALA A 493 13.97 -24.06 -3.04
N LYS A 494 13.45 -25.26 -3.35
CA LYS A 494 14.24 -26.50 -3.36
C LYS A 494 15.39 -26.46 -4.38
N ASP A 495 15.19 -25.77 -5.50
CA ASP A 495 16.20 -25.66 -6.56
C ASP A 495 17.40 -24.80 -6.12
N TYR A 496 17.24 -24.04 -5.01
CA TYR A 496 18.28 -23.24 -4.38
C TYR A 496 18.79 -23.84 -3.06
N GLY A 497 18.47 -25.12 -2.80
CA GLY A 497 18.96 -25.85 -1.63
C GLY A 497 18.18 -25.63 -0.33
N PHE A 498 17.02 -24.96 -0.37
CA PHE A 498 16.16 -24.82 0.81
C PHE A 498 15.32 -26.08 1.03
N GLN A 499 15.24 -26.51 2.29
CA GLN A 499 14.31 -27.58 2.67
C GLN A 499 12.88 -27.04 2.65
N PRO A 500 11.93 -27.74 2.00
CA PRO A 500 10.55 -27.29 1.98
C PRO A 500 9.95 -27.27 3.38
N THR A 501 9.49 -26.11 3.80
CA THR A 501 8.89 -25.88 5.12
C THR A 501 7.63 -25.02 4.99
N ASP A 502 6.68 -25.23 5.89
CA ASP A 502 5.52 -24.33 5.97
C ASP A 502 5.95 -22.97 6.51
N THR A 503 5.34 -21.92 5.98
CA THR A 503 5.55 -20.57 6.49
C THR A 503 5.00 -20.47 7.92
N PRO A 504 5.79 -19.95 8.88
CA PRO A 504 5.31 -19.73 10.25
C PRO A 504 4.04 -18.89 10.27
N ARG A 505 3.06 -19.32 11.06
CA ARG A 505 1.84 -18.56 11.29
C ARG A 505 2.06 -17.55 12.41
N THR A 506 1.54 -16.35 12.19
CA THR A 506 1.58 -15.24 13.15
C THR A 506 0.18 -14.78 13.53
N ASP A 507 -0.85 -15.10 12.74
CA ASP A 507 -2.26 -14.90 13.08
C ASP A 507 -2.58 -13.50 13.66
N ARG A 508 -2.14 -12.45 12.93
CA ARG A 508 -2.22 -11.01 13.27
C ARG A 508 -1.36 -10.55 14.46
N SER A 509 -0.48 -11.39 15.00
CA SER A 509 0.43 -11.02 16.08
C SER A 509 1.65 -10.25 15.57
N VAL A 510 1.74 -8.97 15.92
CA VAL A 510 2.95 -8.16 15.66
C VAL A 510 4.14 -8.71 16.45
N SER A 511 3.96 -9.01 17.74
CA SER A 511 5.04 -9.53 18.58
C SER A 511 5.60 -10.85 18.04
N LYS A 512 4.75 -11.75 17.50
CA LYS A 512 5.24 -13.00 16.90
C LYS A 512 6.00 -12.79 15.60
N ASN A 513 5.61 -11.81 14.79
CA ASN A 513 6.41 -11.43 13.60
C ASN A 513 7.79 -10.91 14.03
N ILE A 514 7.83 -10.03 15.03
CA ILE A 514 9.09 -9.48 15.55
C ILE A 514 9.97 -10.58 16.16
N GLU A 515 9.41 -11.45 16.99
CA GLU A 515 10.12 -12.58 17.60
C GLU A 515 10.80 -13.46 16.52
N LEU A 516 10.03 -13.90 15.52
CA LEU A 516 10.55 -14.76 14.44
C LEU A 516 11.61 -14.07 13.59
N GLY A 517 11.41 -12.79 13.26
CA GLY A 517 12.36 -12.05 12.45
C GLY A 517 13.64 -11.74 13.19
N LEU A 518 13.56 -11.30 14.45
CA LEU A 518 14.74 -11.06 15.27
C LEU A 518 15.51 -12.36 15.53
N ALA A 519 14.84 -13.46 15.88
CA ALA A 519 15.49 -14.77 16.03
C ALA A 519 16.30 -15.14 14.79
N ALA A 520 15.70 -14.97 13.60
CA ALA A 520 16.39 -15.19 12.35
C ALA A 520 17.58 -14.23 12.13
N LEU A 521 17.45 -12.93 12.42
CA LEU A 521 18.56 -11.97 12.33
C LEU A 521 19.67 -12.23 13.36
N TYR A 522 19.36 -12.89 14.47
CA TYR A 522 20.35 -13.40 15.42
C TYR A 522 21.04 -14.70 14.96
N GLY A 523 20.69 -15.22 13.78
CA GLY A 523 21.29 -16.40 13.18
C GLY A 523 20.60 -17.71 13.55
N GLU A 524 19.44 -17.67 14.22
CA GLU A 524 18.65 -18.88 14.50
C GLU A 524 18.11 -19.46 13.19
N LYS A 525 18.63 -20.63 12.81
CA LYS A 525 18.24 -21.32 11.56
C LYS A 525 16.82 -21.86 11.68
N GLY A 526 16.08 -21.83 10.58
CA GLY A 526 14.71 -22.33 10.52
C GLY A 526 13.88 -21.63 9.44
N PRO A 527 12.55 -21.86 9.39
CA PRO A 527 11.70 -21.35 8.32
C PRO A 527 11.70 -19.82 8.17
N ALA A 528 11.82 -19.07 9.27
CA ALA A 528 11.90 -17.61 9.23
C ALA A 528 13.23 -17.13 8.61
N TYR A 529 14.35 -17.72 9.03
CA TYR A 529 15.68 -17.47 8.47
C TYR A 529 15.74 -17.81 6.98
N ASP A 530 15.29 -19.01 6.60
CA ASP A 530 15.31 -19.46 5.22
C ASP A 530 14.48 -18.55 4.32
N ARG A 531 13.32 -18.09 4.80
CA ARG A 531 12.47 -17.15 4.09
C ARG A 531 13.17 -15.80 3.90
N ILE A 532 13.86 -15.27 4.91
CA ILE A 532 14.60 -14.00 4.79
C ILE A 532 15.74 -14.14 3.77
N VAL A 533 16.56 -15.18 3.87
CA VAL A 533 17.67 -15.43 2.93
C VAL A 533 17.15 -15.62 1.50
N LEU A 534 16.14 -16.46 1.30
CA LEU A 534 15.53 -16.70 0.00
C LEU A 534 15.06 -15.39 -0.63
N ASN A 535 14.33 -14.57 0.12
CA ASN A 535 13.79 -13.32 -0.41
C ASN A 535 14.87 -12.26 -0.66
N ALA A 536 15.90 -12.16 0.19
CA ALA A 536 17.01 -11.25 -0.05
C ALA A 536 17.78 -11.63 -1.33
N GLY A 537 18.25 -12.87 -1.43
CA GLY A 537 19.08 -13.32 -2.54
C GLY A 537 18.33 -13.45 -3.87
N VAL A 538 17.12 -14.04 -3.88
CA VAL A 538 16.33 -14.19 -5.11
C VAL A 538 15.89 -12.84 -5.64
N VAL A 539 15.44 -11.90 -4.79
CA VAL A 539 15.07 -10.55 -5.26
C VAL A 539 16.27 -9.84 -5.86
N ASP A 540 17.43 -9.89 -5.22
CA ASP A 540 18.66 -9.29 -5.74
C ASP A 540 19.06 -9.86 -7.10
N HIS A 541 19.04 -11.19 -7.23
CA HIS A 541 19.31 -11.87 -8.50
C HIS A 541 18.28 -11.49 -9.58
N LEU A 542 17.00 -11.48 -9.22
CA LEU A 542 15.91 -11.17 -10.15
C LEU A 542 15.90 -9.71 -10.61
N LEU A 543 16.39 -8.78 -9.80
CA LEU A 543 16.53 -7.37 -10.15
C LEU A 543 17.81 -7.05 -10.93
N GLY A 544 18.76 -8.00 -11.02
CA GLY A 544 20.07 -7.78 -11.65
C GLY A 544 20.96 -6.85 -10.82
N VAL A 545 20.90 -7.02 -9.50
CA VAL A 545 21.76 -6.29 -8.56
C VAL A 545 23.22 -6.72 -8.76
N GLY A 546 24.15 -5.78 -8.66
CA GLY A 546 25.58 -6.07 -8.83
C GLY A 546 26.08 -7.07 -7.77
N GLY A 547 26.86 -8.07 -8.18
CA GLY A 547 27.31 -9.13 -7.30
C GLY A 547 26.22 -10.15 -6.93
N ALA A 548 25.10 -10.15 -7.65
CA ALA A 548 24.01 -11.13 -7.53
C ALA A 548 23.69 -11.80 -8.89
N GLU A 549 24.63 -11.76 -9.84
CA GLU A 549 24.49 -12.37 -11.16
C GLU A 549 24.36 -13.90 -11.04
N ASP A 550 25.14 -14.50 -10.13
CA ASP A 550 24.98 -15.88 -9.72
C ASP A 550 24.05 -15.98 -8.50
N ILE A 551 23.08 -16.88 -8.57
CA ILE A 551 22.08 -17.03 -7.49
C ILE A 551 22.68 -17.61 -6.20
N SER A 552 23.72 -18.47 -6.28
CA SER A 552 24.38 -18.97 -5.07
C SER A 552 25.07 -17.82 -4.36
N ALA A 553 25.85 -17.01 -5.07
CA ALA A 553 26.50 -15.83 -4.51
C ALA A 553 25.50 -14.83 -3.89
N ALA A 554 24.34 -14.63 -4.54
CA ALA A 554 23.28 -13.76 -4.02
C ALA A 554 22.66 -14.29 -2.72
N LEU A 555 22.53 -15.61 -2.56
CA LEU A 555 22.04 -16.22 -1.33
C LEU A 555 23.12 -16.23 -0.24
N ASP A 556 24.37 -16.49 -0.61
CA ASP A 556 25.50 -16.57 0.30
C ASP A 556 25.78 -15.23 0.96
N ARG A 557 25.75 -14.11 0.22
CA ARG A 557 25.91 -12.78 0.83
C ARG A 557 24.81 -12.45 1.84
N ALA A 558 23.58 -12.94 1.62
CA ALA A 558 22.48 -12.76 2.56
C ALA A 558 22.67 -13.63 3.82
N ARG A 559 23.17 -14.86 3.68
CA ARG A 559 23.55 -15.72 4.82
C ARG A 559 24.68 -15.08 5.61
N GLU A 560 25.74 -14.64 4.93
CA GLU A 560 26.90 -13.99 5.54
C GLU A 560 26.47 -12.76 6.33
N ALA A 561 25.64 -11.87 5.77
CA ALA A 561 25.17 -10.67 6.47
C ALA A 561 24.39 -10.97 7.76
N ILE A 562 23.62 -12.05 7.79
CA ILE A 562 22.92 -12.49 9.01
C ILE A 562 23.91 -13.12 10.00
N ASP A 563 24.81 -13.97 9.52
CA ASP A 563 25.69 -14.79 10.38
C ASP A 563 26.92 -14.03 10.92
N SER A 564 27.26 -12.89 10.33
CA SER A 564 28.45 -12.08 10.70
C SER A 564 28.15 -10.92 11.66
N ASP A 565 27.05 -10.99 12.39
CA ASP A 565 26.55 -9.98 13.36
C ASP A 565 26.17 -8.61 12.77
N TYR A 566 26.42 -8.31 11.49
CA TYR A 566 26.04 -7.02 10.88
C TYR A 566 24.53 -6.78 10.86
N ALA A 567 23.73 -7.81 10.57
CA ALA A 567 22.27 -7.70 10.63
C ALA A 567 21.75 -7.38 12.05
N ARG A 568 22.51 -7.74 13.10
CA ARG A 568 22.18 -7.42 14.49
C ARG A 568 22.40 -5.93 14.82
N CYS A 569 23.28 -5.25 14.08
CA CYS A 569 23.55 -3.82 14.29
C CYS A 569 22.48 -2.92 13.66
N CYS A 570 21.83 -3.40 12.58
CA CYS A 570 20.76 -2.69 11.88
C CYS A 570 19.34 -2.97 12.45
N ALA A 571 19.18 -4.08 13.17
CA ALA A 571 17.93 -4.49 13.84
C ALA A 571 17.80 -3.85 15.22
#